data_AF-A0A1H4VU26-F1
#
_entry.id   AF-A0A1H4VU26-F1
#
_cell.length_a   1.000
_cell.length_b   1.000
_cell.length_c   1.000
_cell.angle_alpha   90.00
_cell.angle_beta   90.00
_cell.angle_gamma   90.00
#
_symmetry.space_group_name_H-M   'P 1'
#
loop_
_entity.id
_entity.type
_entity.pdbx_description
1 polymer ?
#
loop_
_entity_poly.entity_id
_entity_poly.type
_entity_poly.pdbx_seq_one_letter_code
_entity_poly.pdbx_strand_id
1 'polypeptide(L)'
;MWDSEPDLPWPFHDTDIVEYVFRIYATDAGAVEYIAALRALLADALADIGRWQILGPSPASEAAAKLSEEHRPEPLPAGTHLLDVSIGIRGEGDHTTLGDSLVHLLQEVGGLRFDYMFSAFYPAGTESREKAMRRYQALADSPDQ
;
A
#
# COMPACT_ATOMS: atom_id res chain seq x y z
N MET A 1 22.04 -4.22 23.81
CA MET A 1 20.81 -4.92 23.40
C MET A 1 19.77 -3.82 23.38
N TRP A 2 19.38 -3.35 22.20
CA TRP A 2 18.31 -2.36 22.12
C TRP A 2 17.02 -3.17 22.24
N ASP A 3 16.43 -3.19 23.43
CA ASP A 3 15.03 -3.58 23.61
C ASP A 3 14.20 -2.47 22.97
N SER A 4 13.95 -2.58 21.67
CA SER A 4 12.85 -1.85 21.07
C SER A 4 11.58 -2.48 21.66
N GLU A 5 10.83 -1.70 22.43
CA GLU A 5 9.49 -2.12 22.85
C GLU A 5 8.73 -2.56 21.58
N PRO A 6 8.06 -3.73 21.59
CA PRO A 6 7.25 -4.12 20.44
C PRO A 6 6.24 -3.01 20.16
N ASP A 7 6.11 -2.64 18.89
CA ASP A 7 5.19 -1.59 18.49
C ASP A 7 3.81 -1.89 19.07
N LEU A 8 3.21 -0.87 19.68
CA LEU A 8 1.91 -1.03 20.32
C LEU A 8 0.87 -1.44 19.28
N PRO A 9 -0.07 -2.33 19.63
CA PRO A 9 -1.16 -2.69 18.73
C PRO A 9 -1.96 -1.42 18.39
N TRP A 10 -2.27 -1.28 17.11
CA TRP A 10 -3.07 -0.20 16.57
C TRP A 10 -4.23 -0.80 15.76
N PRO A 11 -5.30 -1.21 16.44
CA PRO A 11 -6.43 -1.88 15.80
C PRO A 11 -7.21 -0.93 14.89
N PHE A 12 -7.82 -1.50 13.85
CA PHE A 12 -8.78 -0.82 12.97
C PHE A 12 -10.03 -1.69 12.76
N HIS A 13 -11.15 -1.03 12.48
CA HIS A 13 -12.44 -1.69 12.31
C HIS A 13 -13.00 -1.51 10.90
N ASP A 14 -14.05 -2.27 10.59
CA ASP A 14 -14.72 -2.31 9.29
C ASP A 14 -15.32 -0.97 8.82
N THR A 15 -15.42 0.01 9.73
CA THR A 15 -15.87 1.38 9.42
C THR A 15 -14.72 2.31 9.01
N ASP A 16 -13.48 1.94 9.33
CA ASP A 16 -12.26 2.67 9.00
C ASP A 16 -11.71 2.27 7.62
N ILE A 17 -10.75 3.04 7.12
CA ILE A 17 -9.95 2.65 5.95
C ILE A 17 -8.48 2.78 6.31
N VAL A 18 -7.71 1.73 6.02
CA VAL A 18 -6.25 1.74 6.06
C VAL A 18 -5.75 1.82 4.62
N GLU A 19 -4.80 2.71 4.36
CA GLU A 19 -4.07 2.75 3.11
C GLU A 19 -2.60 2.38 3.33
N TYR A 20 -2.07 1.55 2.43
CA TYR A 20 -0.63 1.34 2.27
C TYR A 20 -0.22 1.80 0.88
N VAL A 21 0.86 2.57 0.80
CA VAL A 21 1.41 3.05 -0.46
C VAL A 21 2.83 2.54 -0.60
N PHE A 22 3.07 1.85 -1.71
CA PHE A 22 4.37 1.31 -2.10
C PHE A 22 4.95 2.19 -3.19
N ARG A 23 6.12 2.72 -2.92
CA ARG A 23 6.88 3.50 -3.89
C ARG A 23 7.83 2.59 -4.65
N ILE A 24 7.71 2.55 -5.96
CA ILE A 24 8.46 1.65 -6.83
C ILE A 24 9.14 2.41 -7.97
N TYR A 25 10.21 1.81 -8.50
CA TYR A 25 10.79 2.20 -9.77
C TYR A 25 10.36 1.20 -10.83
N ALA A 26 9.59 1.65 -11.81
CA ALA A 26 9.15 0.77 -12.90
C ALA A 26 8.99 1.54 -14.22
N THR A 27 9.11 0.80 -15.32
CA THR A 27 8.57 1.22 -16.61
C THR A 27 7.06 1.02 -16.61
N ASP A 28 6.34 1.59 -17.59
CA ASP A 28 4.88 1.39 -17.69
C ASP A 28 4.50 -0.09 -17.77
N ALA A 29 5.23 -0.89 -18.56
CA ALA A 29 5.03 -2.34 -18.65
C ALA A 29 5.36 -3.05 -17.32
N GLY A 30 6.48 -2.68 -16.69
CA GLY A 30 6.87 -3.24 -15.40
C GLY A 30 5.88 -2.91 -14.28
N ALA A 31 5.24 -1.74 -14.32
CA ALA A 31 4.22 -1.36 -13.34
C ALA A 31 2.95 -2.21 -13.47
N VAL A 32 2.56 -2.58 -14.70
CA VAL A 32 1.44 -3.50 -14.95
C VAL A 32 1.76 -4.89 -14.41
N GLU A 33 2.96 -5.41 -14.68
CA GLU A 33 3.43 -6.69 -14.15
C GLU A 33 3.49 -6.68 -12.62
N TYR A 34 4.01 -5.60 -12.03
CA TYR A 34 4.06 -5.41 -10.59
C TYR A 34 2.67 -5.46 -9.95
N ILE A 35 1.69 -4.75 -10.51
CA ILE A 35 0.31 -4.74 -9.99
C ILE A 35 -0.34 -6.12 -10.12
N ALA A 36 -0.08 -6.84 -11.20
CA ALA A 36 -0.61 -8.20 -11.37
C ALA A 36 -0.05 -9.15 -10.30
N ALA A 37 1.27 -9.11 -10.07
CA ALA A 37 1.92 -9.91 -9.04
C ALA A 37 1.47 -9.51 -7.63
N LEU A 38 1.38 -8.21 -7.35
CA LEU A 38 0.89 -7.68 -6.08
C LEU A 38 -0.55 -8.16 -5.81
N ARG A 39 -1.42 -8.08 -6.81
CA ARG A 39 -2.80 -8.56 -6.70
C ARG A 39 -2.88 -10.03 -6.34
N ALA A 40 -2.03 -10.87 -6.94
CA ALA A 40 -2.01 -12.31 -6.66
C ALA A 40 -1.59 -12.58 -5.20
N LEU A 41 -0.56 -11.90 -4.69
CA LEU A 41 -0.09 -12.08 -3.32
C LEU A 41 -1.13 -11.61 -2.28
N LEU A 42 -1.79 -10.50 -2.55
CA LEU A 42 -2.77 -9.92 -1.62
C LEU A 42 -4.08 -10.69 -1.58
N ALA A 43 -4.43 -11.43 -2.64
CA ALA A 43 -5.68 -12.16 -2.70
C ALA A 43 -5.82 -13.15 -1.54
N ASP A 44 -4.76 -13.89 -1.24
CA ASP A 44 -4.75 -14.83 -0.12
C ASP A 44 -4.48 -14.10 1.21
N ALA A 45 -3.56 -13.13 1.23
CA ALA A 45 -3.15 -12.46 2.46
C ALA A 45 -4.24 -11.57 3.09
N LEU A 46 -5.13 -11.00 2.27
CA LEU A 46 -6.18 -10.10 2.73
C LEU A 46 -7.58 -10.75 2.72
N ALA A 47 -7.68 -12.04 2.35
CA ALA A 47 -8.95 -12.76 2.24
C ALA A 47 -9.77 -12.69 3.54
N ASP A 48 -9.12 -12.83 4.69
CA ASP A 48 -9.76 -12.86 6.01
C ASP A 48 -9.87 -11.47 6.67
N ILE A 49 -9.21 -10.45 6.11
CA ILE A 49 -9.20 -9.09 6.69
C ILE A 49 -10.44 -8.32 6.27
N GLY A 50 -10.80 -8.39 4.98
CA GLY A 50 -11.97 -7.71 4.45
C GLY A 50 -11.81 -7.28 3.00
N ARG A 51 -12.43 -6.15 2.66
CA ARG A 51 -12.40 -5.62 1.29
C ARG A 51 -11.13 -4.82 1.07
N TRP A 52 -10.56 -4.96 -0.12
CA TRP A 52 -9.37 -4.23 -0.50
C TRP A 52 -9.40 -3.85 -1.97
N GLN A 53 -8.66 -2.80 -2.32
CA GLN A 53 -8.52 -2.32 -3.69
C GLN A 53 -7.11 -1.78 -3.92
N ILE A 54 -6.48 -2.24 -4.99
CA ILE A 54 -5.27 -1.63 -5.54
C ILE A 54 -5.68 -0.55 -6.53
N LEU A 55 -5.12 0.65 -6.40
CA LEU A 55 -5.19 1.68 -7.43
C LEU A 55 -4.05 1.50 -8.43
N GLY A 56 -4.29 1.94 -9.67
CA GLY A 56 -3.25 1.99 -10.69
C GLY A 56 -2.04 2.83 -10.23
N PRO A 57 -0.88 2.63 -10.85
CA PRO A 57 0.32 3.33 -10.47
C PRO A 57 0.13 4.81 -10.81
N SER A 58 0.48 5.69 -9.88
CA SER A 58 0.49 7.14 -10.11
C SER A 58 1.91 7.67 -9.97
N PRO A 59 2.30 8.72 -10.72
CA PRO A 59 3.57 9.38 -10.49
C PRO A 59 3.71 9.82 -9.03
N ALA A 60 4.85 9.49 -8.40
CA ALA A 60 5.16 10.02 -7.08
C ALA A 60 5.30 11.56 -7.14
N SER A 61 5.12 12.23 -6.00
CA SER A 61 5.26 13.69 -5.94
C SER A 61 6.67 14.14 -6.34
N GLU A 62 6.81 15.36 -6.89
CA GLU A 62 8.13 15.90 -7.26
C GLU A 62 9.09 15.94 -6.06
N ALA A 63 8.58 16.26 -4.87
CA ALA A 63 9.37 16.25 -3.64
C ALA A 63 9.88 14.85 -3.29
N ALA A 64 9.04 13.82 -3.45
CA ALA A 64 9.44 12.44 -3.28
C ALA A 64 10.46 11.99 -4.33
N ALA A 65 10.25 12.36 -5.60
CA ALA A 65 11.16 12.05 -6.69
C ALA A 65 12.56 12.65 -6.44
N LYS A 66 12.61 13.91 -6.02
CA LYS A 66 13.85 14.58 -5.68
C LYS A 66 14.55 13.91 -4.50
N LEU A 67 13.81 13.60 -3.42
CA LEU A 67 14.38 12.92 -2.25
C LEU A 67 14.95 11.55 -2.60
N SER A 68 14.23 10.76 -3.40
CA SER A 68 14.72 9.44 -3.81
C SER A 68 15.87 9.53 -4.83
N GLU A 69 15.94 10.57 -5.65
CA GLU A 69 17.10 10.83 -6.54
C GLU A 69 18.37 11.17 -5.74
N GLU A 70 18.27 12.02 -4.72
CA GLU A 70 19.40 12.43 -3.88
C GLU A 70 20.07 11.25 -3.14
N HIS A 71 19.29 10.22 -2.81
CA HIS A 71 19.76 9.05 -2.07
C HIS A 71 19.99 7.81 -2.95
N ARG A 72 19.84 7.93 -4.27
CA ARG A 72 19.95 6.77 -5.17
C ARG A 72 21.40 6.38 -5.40
N PRO A 73 21.80 5.12 -5.11
CA PRO A 73 23.17 4.67 -5.33
C PRO A 73 23.51 4.43 -6.82
N GLU A 74 22.50 4.11 -7.64
CA GLU A 74 22.70 3.73 -9.05
C GLU A 74 21.73 4.49 -9.99
N PRO A 75 22.17 4.84 -11.20
CA PRO A 75 21.28 5.43 -12.20
C PRO A 75 20.21 4.43 -12.65
N LEU A 76 18.98 4.91 -12.85
CA LEU A 76 17.88 4.07 -13.30
C LEU A 76 18.03 3.69 -14.78
N PRO A 77 17.55 2.50 -15.18
CA PRO A 77 17.36 2.17 -16.58
C PRO A 77 16.48 3.21 -17.29
N ALA A 78 16.75 3.45 -18.58
CA ALA A 78 15.95 4.38 -19.38
C ALA A 78 14.47 3.99 -19.39
N GLY A 79 13.57 4.98 -19.26
CA GLY A 79 12.13 4.78 -19.22
C GLY A 79 11.57 4.30 -17.87
N THR A 80 12.40 4.30 -16.82
CA THR A 80 11.96 3.99 -15.45
C THR A 80 11.48 5.26 -14.75
N HIS A 81 10.32 5.16 -14.11
CA HIS A 81 9.69 6.24 -13.36
C HIS A 81 9.51 5.86 -11.89
N LEU A 82 9.48 6.86 -11.02
CA LEU A 82 9.09 6.68 -9.63
C LEU A 82 7.57 6.75 -9.52
N LEU A 83 6.97 5.65 -9.08
CA LEU A 83 5.52 5.47 -9.05
C LEU A 83 5.09 5.09 -7.64
N ASP A 84 3.94 5.61 -7.22
CA ASP A 84 3.25 5.20 -6.00
C ASP A 84 2.10 4.25 -6.39
N VAL A 85 2.06 3.07 -5.76
CA VAL A 85 1.00 2.06 -5.88
C VAL A 85 0.28 1.98 -4.54
N SER A 86 -1.01 2.32 -4.53
CA SER A 86 -1.78 2.41 -3.30
C SER A 86 -2.75 1.25 -3.13
N ILE A 87 -2.85 0.72 -1.92
CA ILE A 87 -3.81 -0.29 -1.50
C ILE A 87 -4.69 0.33 -0.43
N GLY A 88 -6.00 0.38 -0.67
CA GLY A 88 -6.98 0.70 0.35
C GLY A 88 -7.59 -0.58 0.90
N ILE A 89 -7.78 -0.64 2.21
CA ILE A 89 -8.31 -1.81 2.93
C ILE A 89 -9.40 -1.32 3.89
N ARG A 90 -10.54 -2.02 3.88
CA ARG A 90 -11.66 -1.82 4.80
C ARG A 90 -12.08 -3.17 5.36
N GLY A 91 -11.94 -3.36 6.66
CA GLY A 91 -12.07 -4.64 7.33
C GLY A 91 -11.64 -4.53 8.78
N GLU A 92 -11.33 -5.65 9.42
CA GLU A 92 -10.88 -5.65 10.82
C GLU A 92 -9.45 -6.21 10.92
N GLY A 93 -8.63 -5.59 11.77
CA GLY A 93 -7.26 -6.04 11.97
C GLY A 93 -6.43 -5.08 12.79
N ASP A 94 -5.12 -5.24 12.70
CA ASP A 94 -4.12 -4.42 13.39
C ASP A 94 -3.14 -3.79 12.40
N HIS A 95 -3.00 -2.47 12.47
CA HIS A 95 -2.22 -1.70 11.50
C HIS A 95 -0.74 -2.06 11.52
N THR A 96 -0.18 -2.23 12.72
CA THR A 96 1.23 -2.57 12.93
C THR A 96 1.53 -3.95 12.35
N THR A 97 0.73 -4.95 12.73
CA THR A 97 0.88 -6.34 12.29
C THR A 97 0.70 -6.48 10.78
N LEU A 98 -0.29 -5.78 10.21
CA LEU A 98 -0.56 -5.81 8.78
C LEU A 98 0.56 -5.15 7.97
N GLY A 99 1.10 -4.02 8.45
CA GLY A 99 2.22 -3.33 7.80
C GLY A 99 3.44 -4.24 7.69
N ASP A 100 3.84 -4.86 8.80
CA ASP A 100 4.97 -5.79 8.83
C ASP A 100 4.74 -7.02 7.95
N SER A 101 3.52 -7.58 8.01
CA SER A 101 3.15 -8.75 7.19
C SER A 101 3.22 -8.43 5.70
N LEU A 102 2.83 -7.22 5.29
CA LEU A 102 2.94 -6.78 3.90
C LEU A 102 4.41 -6.65 3.47
N VAL A 103 5.29 -6.04 4.29
CA VAL A 103 6.72 -5.96 3.96
C VAL A 103 7.31 -7.34 3.73
N HIS A 104 7.07 -8.28 4.65
CA HIS A 104 7.56 -9.65 4.55
C HIS A 104 6.97 -10.38 3.33
N LEU A 105 5.66 -10.29 3.12
CA LEU A 105 4.97 -10.92 2.00
C LEU A 105 5.50 -10.41 0.66
N LEU A 106 5.63 -9.09 0.49
CA LEU A 106 6.07 -8.52 -0.78
C LEU A 106 7.54 -8.84 -1.04
N GLN A 107 8.42 -8.62 -0.07
CA GLN A 107 9.87 -8.73 -0.30
C GLN A 107 10.38 -10.16 -0.26
N GLU A 108 9.98 -10.95 0.74
CA GLU A 108 10.55 -12.28 0.98
C GLU A 108 9.80 -13.38 0.23
N VAL A 109 8.47 -13.34 0.24
CA VAL A 109 7.65 -14.37 -0.43
C VAL A 109 7.45 -14.03 -1.91
N GLY A 110 7.10 -12.78 -2.20
CA GLY A 110 6.75 -12.31 -3.54
C GLY A 110 7.92 -11.86 -4.41
N GLY A 111 9.08 -11.59 -3.81
CA GLY A 111 10.23 -10.99 -4.50
C GLY A 111 9.95 -9.59 -5.09
N LEU A 112 8.85 -8.93 -4.68
CA LEU A 112 8.47 -7.59 -5.09
C LEU A 112 9.26 -6.55 -4.29
N ARG A 113 10.04 -5.75 -5.02
CA ARG A 113 10.84 -4.67 -4.43
C ARG A 113 10.08 -3.35 -4.47
N PHE A 114 10.22 -2.58 -3.41
CA PHE A 114 9.79 -1.19 -3.31
C PHE A 114 10.87 -0.38 -2.58
N ASP A 115 10.97 0.91 -2.91
CA ASP A 115 11.91 1.87 -2.32
C ASP A 115 11.44 2.33 -0.94
N TYR A 116 10.13 2.56 -0.80
CA TYR A 116 9.53 3.04 0.43
C TYR A 116 8.10 2.52 0.59
N MET A 117 7.69 2.27 1.83
CA MET A 117 6.30 2.02 2.20
C MET A 117 5.88 3.09 3.20
N PHE A 118 4.71 3.67 3.00
CA PHE A 118 4.05 4.49 4.01
C PHE A 118 2.58 4.11 4.12
N SER A 119 1.98 4.46 5.24
CA SER A 119 0.57 4.19 5.50
C SER A 119 -0.20 5.44 5.87
N ALA A 120 -1.51 5.37 5.68
CA ALA A 120 -2.45 6.36 6.15
C ALA A 120 -3.66 5.67 6.79
N PHE A 121 -4.16 6.26 7.87
CA PHE A 121 -5.35 5.80 8.57
C PHE A 121 -6.47 6.81 8.40
N TYR A 122 -7.65 6.34 7.99
CA TYR A 122 -8.83 7.17 7.77
C TYR A 122 -9.99 6.72 8.66
N PRO A 123 -10.16 7.34 9.84
CA PRO A 123 -11.17 6.93 10.81
C PRO A 123 -12.59 7.15 10.30
N ALA A 124 -13.53 6.32 10.76
CA ALA A 124 -14.95 6.50 10.53
C ALA A 124 -15.43 7.92 10.90
N GLY A 125 -16.40 8.44 10.14
CA GLY A 125 -17.01 9.76 10.38
C GLY A 125 -16.15 10.98 10.01
N THR A 126 -14.98 10.79 9.40
CA THR A 126 -14.10 11.88 8.97
C THR A 126 -14.23 12.21 7.49
N GLU A 127 -13.99 13.47 7.12
CA GLU A 127 -13.96 13.91 5.71
C GLU A 127 -12.86 13.19 4.91
N SER A 128 -11.73 12.87 5.55
CA SER A 128 -10.64 12.13 4.91
C SER A 128 -11.06 10.71 4.55
N ARG A 129 -11.84 10.04 5.40
CA ARG A 129 -12.43 8.72 5.10
C ARG A 129 -13.44 8.79 3.96
N GLU A 130 -14.27 9.84 3.88
CA GLU A 130 -15.15 10.05 2.72
C GLU A 130 -14.39 10.26 1.42
N LYS A 131 -13.29 11.04 1.46
CA LYS A 131 -12.39 11.22 0.30
C LYS A 131 -11.75 9.89 -0.11
N ALA A 132 -11.28 9.11 0.85
CA ALA A 132 -10.73 7.78 0.60
C ALA A 132 -11.78 6.85 -0.02
N MET A 133 -13.02 6.83 0.47
CA MET A 133 -14.12 6.04 -0.13
C MET A 133 -14.41 6.41 -1.59
N ARG A 134 -14.34 7.70 -1.95
CA ARG A 134 -14.53 8.12 -3.35
C ARG A 134 -13.42 7.63 -4.27
N ARG A 135 -12.19 7.54 -3.74
CA ARG A 135 -11.02 7.01 -4.45
C ARG A 135 -11.06 5.48 -4.56
N TYR A 136 -11.48 4.82 -3.48
CA TYR A 136 -11.52 3.38 -3.33
C TYR A 136 -12.94 2.81 -3.43
N GLN A 137 -13.52 2.90 -4.61
CA GLN A 137 -14.93 2.55 -4.83
C GLN A 137 -15.26 1.08 -4.55
N ALA A 138 -14.29 0.17 -4.68
CA ALA A 138 -14.50 -1.25 -4.39
C ALA A 138 -14.54 -1.58 -2.87
N LEU A 139 -14.25 -0.59 -2.01
CA LEU A 139 -14.43 -0.73 -0.55
C LEU A 139 -15.85 -0.39 -0.10
N ALA A 140 -16.68 0.15 -0.99
CA ALA A 140 -18.08 0.39 -0.70
C ALA A 140 -18.77 -0.93 -0.37
N ASP A 141 -19.79 -0.86 0.47
CA ASP A 141 -20.68 -1.98 0.64
C ASP A 141 -21.31 -2.30 -0.72
N SER A 142 -21.30 -3.58 -1.10
CA SER A 142 -22.10 -3.99 -2.25
C SER A 142 -23.55 -3.61 -1.93
N PRO A 143 -24.30 -3.02 -2.87
CA PRO A 143 -25.72 -2.83 -2.66
C PRO A 143 -26.30 -4.23 -2.36
N ASP A 144 -26.93 -4.36 -1.20
CA ASP A 144 -27.48 -5.63 -0.69
C ASP A 144 -28.13 -6.42 -1.84
N GLN A 145 -27.67 -7.66 -2.06
CA GLN A 145 -28.38 -8.65 -2.86
C GLN A 145 -29.42 -9.36 -2.01
#